data_AF-A5KP88-F1
#
_entry.id   AF-A5KP88-F1
#
_cell.length_a   1.000
_cell.length_b   1.000
_cell.length_c   1.000
_cell.angle_alpha   90.00
_cell.angle_beta   90.00
_cell.angle_gamma   90.00
#
_symmetry.space_group_name_H-M   'P 1'
#
loop_
_entity.id
_entity.type
_entity.pdbx_description
1 polymer ?
#
loop_
_entity_poly.entity_id
_entity_poly.type
_entity_poly.pdbx_seq_one_letter_code
_entity_poly.pdbx_strand_id
1 'polypeptide(L)' 'MQKGKMMDETRETKRNVIRSIRKGSVQWSEEDRLKVATLLLKAGYAVKLNRQPIPGKASGKTQQMEYVIEYWEE' A
#
# COMPACT_ATOMS: atom_id res chain seq x y z
N MET A 1 -30.94 9.24 -27.62
CA MET A 1 -29.59 9.81 -27.73
C MET A 1 -28.82 9.50 -26.46
N GLN A 2 -27.93 8.50 -26.51
CA GLN A 2 -27.11 8.06 -25.38
C GLN A 2 -26.03 9.12 -25.12
N LYS A 3 -26.21 9.93 -24.08
CA LYS A 3 -25.16 10.83 -23.61
C LYS A 3 -24.10 9.99 -22.90
N GLY A 4 -22.93 9.90 -23.55
CA GLY A 4 -21.65 9.86 -22.85
C GLY A 4 -21.48 8.71 -21.88
N LYS A 5 -21.34 7.50 -22.42
CA LYS A 5 -20.49 6.47 -21.83
C LYS A 5 -19.03 6.96 -21.88
N MET A 6 -18.73 8.05 -21.19
CA MET A 6 -17.39 8.44 -20.78
C MET A 6 -17.30 8.20 -19.28
N MET A 7 -17.55 6.94 -18.90
CA MET A 7 -16.86 6.41 -17.75
C MET A 7 -15.46 6.19 -18.28
N ASP A 8 -14.58 7.16 -17.98
CA ASP A 8 -13.16 6.91 -17.87
C ASP A 8 -13.02 5.55 -17.20
N GLU A 9 -12.67 4.56 -18.01
CA GLU A 9 -12.32 3.23 -17.58
C GLU A 9 -10.99 3.43 -16.88
N THR A 10 -11.04 4.05 -15.70
CA THR A 10 -9.94 4.12 -14.76
C THR A 10 -9.63 2.66 -14.54
N ARG A 11 -8.61 2.15 -15.26
CA ARG A 11 -8.03 0.83 -15.01
C ARG A 11 -7.87 0.80 -13.51
N GLU A 12 -8.68 -0.01 -12.83
CA GLU A 12 -8.54 -0.18 -11.40
C GLU A 12 -7.22 -0.91 -11.23
N THR A 13 -6.17 -0.11 -11.13
CA THR A 13 -4.79 -0.55 -11.08
C THR A 13 -4.71 -1.28 -9.77
N LYS A 14 -4.64 -2.61 -9.84
CA LYS A 14 -4.71 -3.48 -8.67
C LYS A 14 -3.56 -3.12 -7.75
N ARG A 15 -3.86 -2.37 -6.68
CA ARG A 15 -2.87 -1.94 -5.70
C ARG A 15 -2.61 -3.09 -4.74
N ASN A 16 -1.37 -3.53 -4.71
CA ASN A 16 -0.89 -4.51 -3.75
C ASN A 16 -0.30 -3.78 -2.54
N VAL A 17 -0.30 -4.42 -1.38
CA VAL A 17 0.15 -3.82 -0.11
C VAL A 17 1.11 -4.76 0.60
N ILE A 18 2.32 -4.29 0.89
CA ILE A 18 3.27 -4.95 1.78
C ILE A 18 3.14 -4.33 3.18
N ARG A 19 2.88 -5.16 4.18
CA ARG A 19 2.68 -4.77 5.59
C ARG A 19 3.86 -5.20 6.45
N SER A 20 3.99 -4.59 7.62
CA SER A 20 5.06 -4.92 8.56
C SER A 20 4.86 -6.32 9.17
N ILE A 21 5.96 -7.04 9.40
CA ILE A 21 5.94 -8.29 10.17
C ILE A 21 5.67 -7.97 11.64
N ARG A 22 4.68 -8.64 12.24
CA ARG A 22 4.16 -8.32 13.60
C ARG A 22 4.49 -9.35 14.66
N LYS A 23 5.05 -10.49 14.28
CA LYS A 23 5.43 -11.57 15.19
C LYS A 23 6.94 -11.75 15.12
N GLY A 24 7.60 -11.80 16.28
CA GLY A 24 9.06 -11.89 16.40
C GLY A 24 9.71 -10.55 16.74
N SER A 25 11.04 -10.59 16.93
CA SER A 25 11.87 -9.43 17.29
C SER A 25 12.16 -8.48 16.11
N VAL A 26 11.80 -8.87 14.88
CA VAL A 26 12.09 -8.09 13.67
C VAL A 26 10.89 -7.23 13.33
N GLN A 27 10.90 -5.98 13.82
CA GLN A 27 10.00 -4.93 13.36
C GLN A 27 10.70 -4.13 12.28
N TRP A 28 9.98 -3.83 11.19
CA TRP A 28 10.54 -3.02 10.11
C TRP A 28 10.76 -1.58 10.58
N SER A 29 11.97 -1.10 10.41
CA SER A 29 12.31 0.32 10.53
C SER A 29 11.83 1.10 9.30
N GLU A 30 11.97 2.42 9.33
CA GLU A 30 11.72 3.25 8.15
C GLU A 30 12.70 2.92 7.01
N GLU A 31 13.95 2.67 7.35
CA GLU A 31 14.99 2.30 6.38
C GLU A 31 14.67 1.00 5.64
N ASP A 32 14.15 -0.01 6.36
CA ASP A 32 13.74 -1.29 5.75
C ASP A 32 12.61 -1.07 4.73
N ARG A 33 11.63 -0.22 5.06
CA ARG A 33 10.54 0.14 4.15
C ARG A 33 11.06 0.86 2.90
N LEU A 34 12.02 1.78 3.07
CA LEU A 34 12.64 2.52 1.97
C LEU A 34 13.46 1.61 1.06
N LYS A 35 14.18 0.63 1.62
CA LYS A 35 14.94 -0.37 0.83
C LYS A 35 14.00 -1.19 -0.05
N VAL A 36 12.91 -1.71 0.50
CA VAL A 36 11.91 -2.49 -0.27
C VAL A 36 11.23 -1.62 -1.33
N ALA A 37 10.82 -0.39 -0.98
CA ALA A 37 10.24 0.55 -1.93
C ALA A 37 11.20 0.84 -3.10
N THR A 38 12.48 1.03 -2.81
CA THR A 38 13.52 1.27 -3.83
C THR A 38 13.68 0.08 -4.77
N LEU A 39 13.61 -1.15 -4.26
CA LEU A 39 13.66 -2.36 -5.09
C LEU A 39 12.46 -2.45 -6.03
N LEU A 40 11.25 -2.14 -5.53
CA LEU A 40 10.04 -2.12 -6.35
C LEU A 40 10.12 -1.07 -7.46
N LEU A 41 10.60 0.14 -7.15
CA LEU A 41 10.85 1.19 -8.15
C LEU A 41 11.84 0.73 -9.22
N LYS A 42 12.96 0.11 -8.82
CA LYS A 42 13.96 -0.43 -9.75
C LYS A 42 13.42 -1.58 -10.62
N ALA A 43 12.41 -2.29 -10.13
CA ALA A 43 11.73 -3.34 -10.87
C ALA A 43 10.62 -2.80 -11.81
N GLY A 44 10.40 -1.49 -11.85
CA GLY A 44 9.42 -0.85 -12.74
C GLY A 44 8.01 -0.72 -12.16
N TYR A 45 7.83 -0.97 -10.86
CA TYR A 45 6.56 -0.72 -10.20
C TYR A 45 6.44 0.73 -9.75
N ALA A 46 5.23 1.28 -9.82
CA ALA A 46 4.88 2.47 -9.06
C ALA A 46 4.71 2.12 -7.58
N VAL A 47 5.16 3.02 -6.70
CA VAL A 47 5.19 2.78 -5.26
C VAL A 47 4.68 4.00 -4.49
N LYS A 48 3.90 3.75 -3.42
CA LYS A 48 3.47 4.76 -2.46
C LYS A 48 3.65 4.25 -1.04
N LEU A 49 4.35 5.02 -0.22
CA LEU A 49 4.37 4.80 1.23
C LEU A 49 3.13 5.43 1.85
N ASN A 50 2.37 4.65 2.62
CA ASN A 50 1.13 5.11 3.21
C ASN A 50 0.97 4.62 4.66
N ARG A 51 0.07 5.25 5.42
CA ARG A 51 -0.37 4.76 6.72
C ARG A 51 -1.74 4.13 6.57
N GLN A 52 -1.86 2.87 6.97
CA GLN A 52 -3.12 2.15 6.95
C GLN A 52 -3.46 1.57 8.32
N PRO A 53 -4.74 1.35 8.62
CA PRO A 53 -5.14 0.57 9.77
C PRO A 53 -4.58 -0.84 9.72
N ILE A 54 -4.31 -1.38 10.91
CA ILE A 54 -3.83 -2.74 11.07
C ILE A 54 -5.02 -3.70 10.96
N PRO A 55 -5.01 -4.63 9.99
CA PRO A 55 -6.10 -5.59 9.84
C PRO A 55 -6.28 -6.45 11.10
N GLY A 56 -7.52 -6.70 11.49
CA GLY A 56 -7.85 -7.55 12.65
C GLY A 56 -7.63 -6.89 14.03
N LYS A 57 -7.31 -5.59 14.09
CA LYS A 57 -7.33 -4.80 15.34
C LYS A 57 -8.62 -3.99 15.47
N ALA A 58 -8.99 -3.68 16.70
CA ALA A 58 -10.20 -2.93 17.02
C ALA A 58 -10.29 -1.62 16.22
N SER A 59 -11.45 -1.36 15.63
CA SER A 59 -11.80 -0.10 14.97
C SER A 59 -12.23 0.94 16.02
N GLY A 60 -11.90 2.22 15.80
CA GLY A 60 -12.31 3.33 16.68
C GLY A 60 -11.13 4.20 17.13
N LYS A 61 -11.30 4.94 18.24
CA LYS A 61 -10.29 5.89 18.76
C LYS A 61 -8.93 5.27 19.09
N THR A 62 -8.86 3.95 19.26
CA THR A 62 -7.64 3.19 19.56
C THR A 62 -7.15 2.36 18.37
N GLN A 63 -7.64 2.63 17.16
CA GLN A 63 -7.24 1.91 15.95
C GLN A 63 -5.74 2.10 15.71
N GLN A 64 -5.00 1.01 15.85
CA GLN A 64 -3.57 1.02 15.60
C GLN A 64 -3.33 1.15 14.09
N MET A 65 -2.37 1.99 13.73
CA MET A 65 -1.98 2.27 12.34
C MET A 65 -0.58 1.70 12.10
N GLU A 66 -0.28 1.37 10.85
CA GLU A 66 1.05 0.98 10.41
C GLU A 66 1.45 1.70 9.13
N TYR A 67 2.76 1.87 8.93
CA TYR A 67 3.29 2.24 7.63
C TYR A 67 3.35 1.01 6.73
N VAL A 68 2.84 1.15 5.51
CA VAL A 68 2.79 0.12 4.48
C VAL A 68 3.43 0.62 3.19
N ILE A 69 3.77 -0.32 2.32
CA ILE A 69 4.22 -0.04 0.95
C ILE A 69 3.10 -0.49 0.01
N GLU A 70 2.43 0.47 -0.62
CA GLU A 70 1.50 0.21 -1.72
C GLU A 70 2.28 0.20 -3.04
N TYR A 71 1.96 -0.73 -3.93
CA TYR A 71 2.59 -0.80 -5.26
C TYR A 71 1.65 -1.34 -6.33
N TRP A 72 1.86 -0.94 -7.57
CA TRP A 72 1.08 -1.36 -8.74
C TRP A 72 1.91 -1.26 -10.03
N GLU A 73 1.47 -1.96 -11.07
CA GLU A 73 2.00 -1.83 -12.43
C GLU A 73 1.36 -0.61 -13.09
N GLU A 74 2.15 0.20 -13.80
CA GLU A 74 1.66 1.32 -14.62
C GLU A 74 1.21 0.87 -16.01
#